data_AF-A0A954NQX1-F1
#
_entry.id   AF-A0A954NQX1-F1
#
_cell.length_a   1.000
_cell.length_b   1.000
_cell.length_c   1.000
_cell.angle_alpha   90.00
_cell.angle_beta   90.00
_cell.angle_gamma   90.00
#
_symmetry.space_group_name_H-M   'P 1'
#
loop_
_entity.id
_entity.type
_entity.pdbx_description
1 polymer ?
#
loop_
_entity_poly.entity_id
_entity_poly.type
_entity_poly.pdbx_seq_one_letter_code
_entity_poly.pdbx_strand_id
1 'polypeptide(L)'
;EVMLLKSLVPDANVVLPEGFAEAHSKEQAGSDDATAFSSKEEYLSLYDKVRDASRAALEDYPEPDFDSPSAEHFRQNFPTQGDVFLLIANHPLMHAGQFAVTRRNLGKPVLI
;
A
#
# COMPACT_ATOMS: atom_id res chain seq x y z
N GLU A 1 -0.46 1.99 -0.67
CA GLU A 1 0.18 1.76 -1.98
C GLU A 1 -0.18 2.81 -3.04
N VAL A 2 -1.42 3.33 -3.09
CA VAL A 2 -1.84 4.33 -4.09
C VAL A 2 -0.89 5.52 -4.23
N MET A 3 -0.39 6.09 -3.13
CA MET A 3 0.58 7.18 -3.18
C MET A 3 1.92 6.78 -3.84
N LEU A 4 2.39 5.55 -3.60
CA LEU A 4 3.60 5.02 -4.24
C LEU A 4 3.38 4.81 -5.73
N LEU A 5 2.22 4.24 -6.10
CA LEU A 5 1.88 4.05 -7.51
C LEU A 5 1.81 5.39 -8.25
N LYS A 6 1.18 6.41 -7.65
CA LYS A 6 1.08 7.75 -8.24
C LYS A 6 2.40 8.51 -8.31
N SER A 7 3.42 8.11 -7.54
CA SER A 7 4.77 8.69 -7.71
C SER A 7 5.51 8.13 -8.92
N LEU A 8 5.03 7.04 -9.52
CA LEU A 8 5.56 6.42 -10.74
C LEU A 8 4.67 6.74 -11.93
N VAL A 9 3.36 6.57 -11.76
CA VAL A 9 2.33 6.79 -12.78
C VAL A 9 1.28 7.76 -12.22
N PRO A 10 1.48 9.09 -12.37
CA PRO A 10 0.58 10.10 -11.78
C PRO A 10 -0.89 9.93 -12.17
N ASP A 11 -1.12 9.45 -13.40
CA ASP A 11 -2.45 9.24 -13.97
C ASP A 11 -3.08 7.88 -13.61
N ALA A 12 -2.46 7.09 -12.73
CA ALA A 12 -3.01 5.83 -12.27
C ALA A 12 -4.40 6.03 -11.64
N ASN A 13 -5.42 5.49 -12.29
CA ASN A 13 -6.83 5.72 -11.95
C ASN A 13 -7.29 4.84 -10.77
N VAL A 14 -6.70 5.06 -9.61
CA VAL A 14 -7.15 4.47 -8.34
C VAL A 14 -7.65 5.57 -7.43
N VAL A 15 -8.94 5.48 -7.10
CA VAL A 15 -9.63 6.42 -6.20
C VAL A 15 -9.81 5.74 -4.86
N LEU A 16 -9.31 6.37 -3.80
CA LEU A 16 -9.55 5.94 -2.43
C LEU A 16 -10.97 6.34 -2.00
N PRO A 17 -11.63 5.54 -1.15
CA PRO A 17 -12.89 5.95 -0.54
C PRO A 17 -12.77 7.30 0.17
N GLU A 18 -13.88 8.04 0.24
CA GLU A 18 -13.94 9.28 1.02
C GLU A 18 -13.57 9.00 2.49
N GLY A 19 -12.77 9.88 3.10
CA GLY A 19 -12.30 9.73 4.48
C GLY A 19 -11.20 8.68 4.68
N PHE A 20 -10.79 7.94 3.63
CA PHE A 20 -9.82 6.85 3.79
C PHE A 20 -8.45 7.37 4.23
N ALA A 21 -7.98 8.49 3.70
CA ALA A 21 -6.67 9.03 4.05
C ALA A 21 -6.64 9.53 5.50
N GLU A 22 -7.71 10.18 5.93
CA GLU A 22 -7.90 10.70 7.28
C GLU A 22 -7.99 9.57 8.30
N ALA A 23 -8.79 8.53 8.02
CA ALA A 23 -8.93 7.37 8.90
C ALA A 23 -7.62 6.58 9.09
N HIS A 24 -6.71 6.63 8.11
CA HIS A 24 -5.40 5.94 8.15
C HIS A 24 -4.23 6.90 8.37
N SER A 25 -4.49 8.09 8.91
CA SER A 25 -3.45 9.06 9.24
C SER A 25 -2.64 8.61 10.47
N LYS A 26 -1.50 9.27 10.73
CA LYS A 26 -0.68 9.00 11.92
C LYS A 26 -1.45 9.32 13.21
N GLU A 27 -2.30 10.33 13.17
CA GLU A 27 -3.13 10.79 14.29
C GLU A 27 -4.20 9.75 14.67
N GLN A 28 -4.67 8.96 13.71
CA GLN A 28 -5.67 7.90 13.92
C GLN A 28 -5.05 6.52 14.20
N ALA A 29 -3.72 6.39 14.21
CA ALA A 29 -3.02 5.11 14.34
C ALA A 29 -3.30 4.35 15.66
N GLY A 30 -3.83 5.04 16.68
CA GLY A 30 -4.24 4.45 17.96
C GLY A 30 -5.73 4.16 18.11
N SER A 31 -6.53 4.30 17.04
CA SER A 31 -7.98 4.07 17.10
C SER A 31 -8.32 2.58 17.10
N ASP A 32 -9.04 2.14 18.13
CA ASP A 32 -9.67 0.81 18.21
C ASP A 32 -11.16 0.84 17.79
N ASP A 33 -11.66 1.98 17.31
CA ASP A 33 -13.06 2.12 16.86
C ASP A 33 -13.24 1.51 15.47
N ALA A 34 -13.76 0.29 15.42
CA ALA A 34 -14.04 -0.41 14.17
C ALA A 34 -15.01 0.33 13.24
N THR A 35 -15.84 1.23 13.75
CA THR A 35 -16.81 1.99 12.93
C THR A 35 -16.15 3.14 12.16
N ALA A 36 -14.92 3.51 12.50
CA ALA A 36 -14.11 4.48 11.76
C ALA A 36 -13.46 3.89 10.49
N PHE A 37 -13.59 2.58 10.26
CA PHE A 37 -12.92 1.85 9.18
C PHE A 37 -13.91 1.11 8.28
N SER A 38 -13.51 0.83 7.04
CA SER A 38 -14.31 0.06 6.10
C SER A 38 -14.47 -1.39 6.55
N SER A 39 -15.47 -2.07 5.99
CA SER A 39 -15.63 -3.51 6.17
C SER A 39 -14.49 -4.30 5.52
N LYS A 40 -14.30 -5.55 5.95
CA LYS A 40 -13.30 -6.46 5.36
C LYS A 40 -13.48 -6.62 3.85
N GLU A 41 -14.72 -6.74 3.38
CA GLU A 41 -15.02 -6.94 1.97
C GLU A 41 -14.63 -5.73 1.13
N GLU A 42 -14.92 -4.52 1.63
CA GLU A 42 -14.51 -3.26 0.99
C GLU A 42 -12.98 -3.14 0.92
N TYR A 43 -12.26 -3.52 1.98
CA TYR A 43 -10.80 -3.54 1.96
C TYR A 43 -10.23 -4.52 0.95
N LEU A 44 -10.79 -5.73 0.85
CA LEU A 44 -10.34 -6.72 -0.14
C LEU A 44 -10.62 -6.25 -1.56
N SER A 45 -11.81 -5.69 -1.82
CA SER A 45 -12.13 -5.10 -3.14
C SER A 45 -11.21 -3.94 -3.49
N LEU A 46 -10.89 -3.07 -2.53
CA LEU A 46 -9.93 -1.98 -2.73
C LEU A 46 -8.52 -2.50 -2.99
N TYR A 47 -8.08 -3.52 -2.25
CA TYR A 47 -6.79 -4.17 -2.46
C TYR A 47 -6.66 -4.73 -3.88
N ASP A 48 -7.65 -5.46 -4.36
CA ASP A 48 -7.65 -6.03 -5.71
C ASP A 48 -7.57 -4.92 -6.77
N LYS A 49 -8.36 -3.85 -6.64
CA LYS A 49 -8.31 -2.68 -7.54
C LYS A 49 -6.93 -2.04 -7.59
N VAL A 50 -6.29 -1.84 -6.43
CA VAL A 50 -4.95 -1.23 -6.34
C VAL A 50 -3.91 -2.16 -6.96
N ARG A 51 -4.05 -3.47 -6.76
CA ARG A 51 -3.14 -4.48 -7.30
C ARG A 51 -3.24 -4.58 -8.81
N ASP A 52 -4.44 -4.58 -9.35
CA ASP A 52 -4.69 -4.59 -10.80
C ASP A 52 -4.11 -3.33 -11.46
N ALA A 53 -4.32 -2.16 -10.86
CA ALA A 53 -3.72 -0.92 -11.36
C ALA A 53 -2.19 -0.94 -11.31
N SER A 54 -1.60 -1.53 -10.26
CA SER A 54 -0.14 -1.66 -10.15
C SER A 54 0.44 -2.62 -11.19
N ARG A 55 -0.29 -3.70 -11.53
CA ARG A 55 0.09 -4.64 -12.60
C ARG A 55 0.01 -3.98 -13.97
N ALA A 56 -1.09 -3.30 -14.27
CA ALA A 56 -1.25 -2.56 -15.53
C ALA A 56 -0.16 -1.49 -15.69
N ALA A 57 0.13 -0.73 -14.63
CA ALA A 57 1.21 0.24 -14.63
C ALA A 57 2.59 -0.38 -14.90
N LEU A 58 2.84 -1.59 -14.40
CA LEU A 58 4.10 -2.30 -14.63
C LEU A 58 4.20 -2.84 -16.06
N GLU A 59 3.10 -3.36 -16.63
CA GLU A 59 3.05 -3.89 -18.00
C GLU A 59 3.33 -2.82 -19.05
N ASP A 60 2.83 -1.60 -18.83
CA ASP A 60 3.01 -0.46 -19.74
C ASP A 60 4.25 0.39 -19.42
N TYR A 61 5.03 0.06 -18.39
CA TYR A 61 6.13 0.90 -17.93
C TYR A 61 7.33 0.82 -18.90
N PRO A 62 7.89 1.96 -19.35
CA PRO A 62 9.06 1.94 -20.22
C PRO A 62 10.28 1.32 -19.53
N GLU A 63 10.92 0.33 -20.18
CA GLU A 63 12.07 -0.38 -19.61
C GLU A 63 13.22 0.56 -19.14
N PRO A 64 13.60 1.61 -19.89
CA PRO A 64 14.65 2.53 -19.44
C PRO A 64 14.27 3.36 -18.21
N ASP A 65 12.98 3.53 -17.94
CA ASP A 65 12.52 4.37 -16.83
C ASP A 65 12.70 3.67 -15.48
N PHE A 66 12.83 2.33 -15.45
CA PHE A 66 13.10 1.60 -14.20
C PHE A 66 14.39 2.06 -13.52
N ASP A 67 15.43 2.41 -14.28
CA ASP A 67 16.71 2.90 -13.75
C ASP A 67 16.70 4.41 -13.42
N SER A 68 15.63 5.13 -13.79
CA SER A 68 15.52 6.54 -13.49
C SER A 68 15.40 6.80 -11.99
N PRO A 69 15.87 7.96 -11.49
CA PRO A 69 15.76 8.30 -10.07
C PRO A 69 14.31 8.31 -9.59
N SER A 70 14.06 7.79 -8.39
CA SER A 70 12.76 7.91 -7.73
C SER A 70 12.52 9.33 -7.19
N ALA A 71 11.30 9.57 -6.67
CA ALA A 71 10.95 10.81 -6.00
C ALA A 71 11.89 11.11 -4.82
N GLU A 72 12.21 12.39 -4.60
CA GLU A 72 13.25 12.84 -3.65
C GLU A 72 13.10 12.22 -2.25
N HIS A 73 11.88 12.15 -1.74
CA HIS A 73 11.58 11.63 -0.40
C HIS A 73 11.74 10.11 -0.27
N PHE A 74 11.82 9.37 -1.38
CA PHE A 74 12.11 7.94 -1.40
C PHE A 74 13.56 7.62 -1.75
N ARG A 75 14.23 8.50 -2.50
CA ARG A 75 15.52 8.22 -3.15
C ARG A 75 16.62 7.71 -2.24
N GLN A 76 16.62 8.09 -0.96
CA GLN A 76 17.60 7.59 0.02
C GLN A 76 17.47 6.08 0.26
N ASN A 77 16.25 5.55 0.29
CA ASN A 77 15.97 4.14 0.60
C ASN A 77 15.57 3.31 -0.62
N PHE A 78 15.04 3.96 -1.65
CA PHE A 78 14.57 3.37 -2.91
C PHE A 78 15.10 4.25 -4.05
N PRO A 79 16.37 4.09 -4.47
CA PRO A 79 17.04 5.03 -5.38
C PRO A 79 16.39 5.19 -6.75
N THR A 80 15.89 4.09 -7.32
CA THR A 80 15.34 4.03 -8.67
C THR A 80 13.83 3.85 -8.68
N GLN A 81 13.20 4.09 -9.82
CA GLN A 81 11.76 3.81 -10.00
C GLN A 81 11.46 2.31 -9.92
N GLY A 82 12.38 1.45 -10.38
CA GLY A 82 12.32 0.00 -10.17
C GLY A 82 12.32 -0.39 -8.68
N ASP A 83 13.12 0.29 -7.85
CA ASP A 83 13.10 0.07 -6.40
C ASP A 83 11.75 0.42 -5.77
N VAL A 84 11.02 1.41 -6.32
CA VAL A 84 9.67 1.76 -5.85
C VAL A 84 8.65 0.70 -6.26
N PHE A 85 8.76 0.10 -7.45
CA PHE A 85 7.94 -1.07 -7.82
C PHE A 85 8.19 -2.25 -6.88
N LEU A 86 9.46 -2.52 -6.52
CA LEU A 86 9.81 -3.54 -5.53
C LEU A 86 9.26 -3.20 -4.14
N LEU A 87 9.26 -1.92 -3.75
CA LEU A 87 8.62 -1.47 -2.53
C LEU A 87 7.11 -1.76 -2.54
N ILE A 88 6.40 -1.44 -3.62
CA ILE A 88 4.96 -1.73 -3.77
C ILE A 88 4.71 -3.25 -3.66
N ALA A 89 5.57 -4.09 -4.23
CA ALA A 89 5.42 -5.54 -4.17
C ALA A 89 5.64 -6.11 -2.76
N ASN A 90 6.64 -5.60 -2.03
CA ASN A 90 7.13 -6.22 -0.79
C ASN A 90 6.60 -5.56 0.49
N HIS A 91 6.18 -4.30 0.45
CA HIS A 91 5.69 -3.56 1.62
C HIS A 91 4.59 -4.30 2.41
N PRO A 92 3.60 -4.96 1.78
CA PRO A 92 2.61 -5.75 2.52
C PRO A 92 3.19 -6.83 3.43
N LEU A 93 4.34 -7.41 3.06
CA LEU A 93 5.01 -8.43 3.88
C LEU A 93 5.48 -7.87 5.23
N MET A 94 5.83 -6.58 5.28
CA MET A 94 6.19 -5.91 6.53
C MET A 94 4.97 -5.79 7.46
N HIS A 95 3.78 -5.59 6.91
CA HIS A 95 2.51 -5.57 7.66
C HIS A 95 2.03 -6.96 8.09
N ALA A 96 2.36 -8.02 7.35
CA ALA A 96 1.99 -9.39 7.72
C ALA A 96 2.47 -9.76 9.13
N GLY A 97 3.69 -9.31 9.51
CA GLY A 97 4.22 -9.48 10.86
C GLY A 97 3.39 -8.78 11.94
N GLN A 98 2.84 -7.60 11.63
CA GLN A 98 1.99 -6.85 12.57
C GLN A 98 0.68 -7.60 12.86
N PHE A 99 0.06 -8.21 11.85
CA PHE A 99 -1.17 -9.00 12.05
C PHE A 99 -0.96 -10.17 13.00
N ALA A 100 0.17 -10.89 12.91
CA ALA A 100 0.47 -11.98 13.82
C ALA A 100 0.54 -11.52 15.28
N VAL A 101 1.19 -10.36 15.52
CA VAL A 101 1.30 -9.76 16.87
C VAL A 101 -0.07 -9.29 17.37
N THR A 102 -0.85 -8.58 16.55
CA THR A 102 -2.20 -8.10 16.93
C THR A 102 -3.11 -9.25 17.30
N ARG A 103 -3.11 -10.34 16.52
CA ARG A 103 -3.89 -11.54 16.83
C ARG A 103 -3.53 -12.15 18.17
N ARG A 104 -2.22 -12.26 18.47
CA ARG A 104 -1.73 -12.76 19.75
C ARG A 104 -2.18 -11.89 20.92
N ASN A 105 -2.07 -10.57 20.78
CA ASN A 105 -2.51 -9.63 21.82
C ASN A 105 -4.02 -9.72 22.08
N LEU A 106 -4.82 -10.04 21.06
CA LEU A 106 -6.26 -10.28 21.17
C LEU A 106 -6.64 -11.71 21.62
N GLY A 107 -5.66 -12.54 22.01
CA GLY A 107 -5.91 -13.92 22.44
C GLY A 107 -6.45 -14.84 21.33
N LYS A 108 -6.30 -14.46 20.06
CA LYS A 108 -6.77 -15.27 18.93
C LYS A 108 -5.84 -16.46 18.68
N PRO A 109 -6.36 -17.63 18.24
CA PRO A 109 -5.52 -18.78 17.96
C PRO A 109 -4.54 -18.49 16.83
N VAL A 110 -3.37 -19.13 16.91
CA VAL A 110 -2.42 -19.21 15.80
C VAL A 110 -3.09 -20.01 14.68
N LEU A 111 -3.15 -19.43 13.49
CA LEU A 111 -3.63 -20.10 12.28
C LEU A 111 -2.41 -20.33 11.38
N ILE A 112 -2.32 -21.52 10.80
CA ILE A 112 -1.25 -21.97 9.90
C ILE A 112 -1.81 -22.01 8.49
#